data_AF-A0A3A8LZY7-F1
#
_entry.id   AF-A0A3A8LZY7-F1
#
_cell.length_a   1.000
_cell.length_b   1.000
_cell.length_c   1.000
_cell.angle_alpha   90.00
_cell.angle_beta   90.00
_cell.angle_gamma   90.00
#
_symmetry.space_group_name_H-M   'P 1'
#
loop_
_entity.id
_entity.type
_entity.pdbx_description
1 polymer ?
#
loop_
_entity_poly.entity_id
_entity_poly.type
_entity_poly.pdbx_seq_one_letter_code
_entity_poly.pdbx_strand_id
1 'polypeptide(L)'
;MNMTKGALILSLSFLLAACSSIPQNIKGNNQPDIQKSFVAVHNQPGLYVGQQARFGGKVINVINGKTDTLLEISVLPLDSYAKPDIEANYQGRLLARQSGFLDPVNYR
;
A
#
# COMPACT_ATOMS: atom_id res chain seq x y z
N MET A 1 -24.97 35.16 -20.23
CA MET A 1 -25.45 33.82 -19.78
C MET A 1 -24.32 32.79 -19.87
N ASN A 2 -23.09 33.18 -19.51
CA ASN A 2 -21.85 32.45 -19.87
C ASN A 2 -21.00 32.15 -18.62
N MET A 3 -21.08 32.99 -17.58
CA MET A 3 -20.37 32.79 -16.30
C MET A 3 -20.96 31.66 -15.45
N THR A 4 -22.29 31.45 -15.48
CA THR A 4 -22.95 30.37 -14.71
C THR A 4 -22.66 28.99 -15.29
N LYS A 5 -22.53 28.87 -16.62
CA LYS A 5 -22.12 27.63 -17.30
C LYS A 5 -20.66 27.27 -16.99
N GLY A 6 -19.77 28.28 -16.99
CA GLY A 6 -18.37 28.09 -16.60
C GLY A 6 -18.21 27.64 -15.14
N ALA A 7 -18.97 28.24 -14.22
CA ALA A 7 -18.96 27.83 -12.80
C ALA A 7 -19.49 26.40 -12.59
N LEU A 8 -20.51 25.98 -13.34
CA LEU A 8 -21.07 24.62 -13.25
C LEU A 8 -20.09 23.56 -13.76
N ILE A 9 -19.39 23.84 -14.87
CA ILE A 9 -18.38 22.95 -15.44
C ILE A 9 -17.17 22.80 -14.51
N LEU A 10 -16.74 23.91 -13.88
CA LEU A 10 -15.63 23.90 -12.92
C LEU A 10 -15.97 23.11 -11.64
N SER A 11 -17.19 23.28 -11.12
CA SER A 11 -17.72 22.52 -9.98
C SER A 11 -17.79 21.01 -10.27
N LEU A 12 -18.28 20.64 -11.46
CA LEU A 12 -18.38 19.23 -11.86
C LEU A 12 -16.99 18.58 -12.01
N SER A 13 -15.99 19.33 -12.47
CA SER A 13 -14.61 18.86 -12.60
C SER A 13 -13.97 18.54 -11.25
N PHE A 14 -14.30 19.29 -10.19
CA PHE A 14 -13.82 19.03 -8.83
C PHE A 14 -14.41 17.76 -8.21
N LEU A 15 -15.65 17.40 -8.57
CA LEU A 15 -16.31 16.19 -8.07
C LEU A 15 -15.69 14.89 -8.63
N LEU A 16 -15.08 14.92 -9.82
CA LEU A 16 -14.45 13.74 -10.43
C LEU A 16 -13.10 13.36 -9.78
N ALA A 17 -12.42 14.28 -9.10
CA ALA A 17 -11.15 14.00 -8.41
C ALA A 17 -11.33 13.09 -7.17
N ALA A 18 -12.56 12.95 -6.66
CA ALA A 18 -12.85 12.19 -5.45
C ALA A 18 -12.89 10.65 -5.64
N CYS A 19 -12.82 10.14 -6.87
CA CYS A 19 -12.95 8.70 -7.15
C CYS A 19 -11.67 7.88 -6.92
N SER A 20 -10.52 8.51 -6.69
CA SER A 20 -9.27 7.80 -6.42
C SER A 20 -8.95 7.85 -4.92
N SER A 21 -9.22 6.77 -4.20
CA SER A 21 -8.92 6.67 -2.77
C SER A 21 -8.33 5.31 -2.44
N ILE A 22 -7.60 5.23 -1.32
CA ILE A 22 -7.00 3.99 -0.85
C ILE A 22 -8.13 2.99 -0.51
N PRO A 23 -8.11 1.77 -1.09
CA PRO A 23 -9.12 0.74 -0.82
C PRO A 23 -9.28 0.41 0.66
N GLN A 24 -10.52 0.18 1.12
CA GLN A 24 -10.84 0.00 2.54
C GLN A 24 -10.09 -1.16 3.21
N ASN A 25 -9.79 -2.23 2.47
CA ASN A 25 -9.07 -3.39 2.98
C ASN A 25 -7.57 -3.13 3.27
N ILE A 26 -6.97 -2.09 2.67
CA ILE A 26 -5.55 -1.70 2.89
C ILE A 26 -5.41 -0.30 3.50
N LYS A 27 -6.54 0.37 3.73
CA LYS A 27 -6.62 1.69 4.34
C LYS A 27 -6.14 1.69 5.79
N GLY A 28 -6.23 0.54 6.46
CA GLY A 28 -5.99 0.43 7.90
C GLY A 28 -7.02 1.25 8.69
N ASN A 29 -6.65 1.66 9.90
CA ASN A 29 -7.50 2.44 10.80
C ASN A 29 -7.65 3.94 10.43
N ASN A 30 -7.11 4.41 9.30
CA ASN A 30 -7.04 5.83 8.92
C ASN A 30 -6.36 6.75 9.96
N GLN A 31 -5.65 6.17 10.94
CA GLN A 31 -4.97 6.97 11.93
C GLN A 31 -3.65 7.51 11.35
N PRO A 32 -3.21 8.72 11.76
CA PRO A 32 -1.95 9.32 11.30
C PRO A 32 -0.70 8.53 11.74
N ASP A 33 -0.85 7.56 12.63
CA ASP A 33 0.18 6.70 13.21
C ASP A 33 0.56 5.51 12.32
N ILE A 34 -0.12 5.29 11.18
CA ILE A 34 0.33 4.28 10.21
C ILE A 34 1.75 4.61 9.75
N GLN A 35 2.67 3.70 10.02
CA GLN A 35 4.05 3.85 9.65
C GLN A 35 4.24 3.59 8.15
N LYS A 36 4.71 4.61 7.43
CA LYS A 36 4.88 4.57 5.95
C LYS A 36 6.33 4.51 5.51
N SER A 37 7.27 4.88 6.38
CA SER A 37 8.70 4.81 6.06
C SER A 37 9.23 3.41 6.37
N PHE A 38 9.40 2.61 5.32
CA PHE A 38 10.04 1.29 5.43
C PHE A 38 11.45 1.42 5.96
N VAL A 39 12.25 2.37 5.45
CA VAL A 39 13.64 2.56 5.85
C VAL A 39 13.77 2.84 7.35
N ALA A 40 12.87 3.65 7.93
CA ALA A 40 12.87 3.90 9.36
C ALA A 40 12.60 2.63 10.18
N VAL A 41 11.59 1.84 9.79
CA VAL A 41 11.26 0.58 10.46
C VAL A 41 12.37 -0.46 10.30
N HIS A 42 12.94 -0.55 9.11
CA HIS A 42 14.01 -1.50 8.81
C HIS A 42 15.26 -1.23 9.64
N ASN A 43 15.62 0.04 9.84
CA ASN A 43 16.80 0.42 10.61
C ASN A 43 16.62 0.21 12.12
N GLN A 44 15.41 0.35 12.66
CA GLN A 44 15.13 0.22 14.10
C GLN A 44 13.82 -0.54 14.39
N PRO A 45 13.71 -1.84 14.05
CA PRO A 45 12.44 -2.57 14.09
C PRO A 45 11.81 -2.63 15.49
N GLY A 46 12.65 -2.69 16.52
CA GLY A 46 12.22 -2.80 17.92
C GLY A 46 11.33 -1.64 18.38
N LEU A 47 11.47 -0.44 17.79
CA LEU A 47 10.65 0.73 18.14
C LEU A 47 9.23 0.66 17.56
N TYR A 48 9.01 -0.15 16.53
CA TYR A 48 7.77 -0.19 15.76
C TYR A 48 6.96 -1.47 16.00
N VAL A 49 7.41 -2.34 16.91
CA VAL A 49 6.67 -3.55 17.29
C VAL A 49 5.29 -3.17 17.84
N GLY A 50 4.24 -3.80 17.31
CA GLY A 50 2.84 -3.54 17.69
C GLY A 50 2.20 -2.35 16.97
N GLN A 51 2.95 -1.57 16.19
CA GLN A 51 2.41 -0.48 15.39
C GLN A 51 1.89 -0.99 14.04
N GLN A 52 0.85 -0.34 13.51
CA GLN A 52 0.42 -0.60 12.14
C GLN A 52 1.39 0.05 11.14
N ALA A 53 1.74 -0.69 10.09
CA ALA A 53 2.58 -0.19 9.02
C ALA A 53 1.93 -0.46 7.67
N ARG A 54 2.22 0.40 6.70
CA ARG A 54 1.79 0.21 5.30
C ARG A 54 3.01 0.19 4.40
N PHE A 55 3.38 -1.02 4.01
CA PHE A 55 4.43 -1.29 3.03
C PHE A 55 3.86 -2.09 1.88
N GLY A 56 4.50 -1.99 0.73
CA GLY A 56 4.13 -2.75 -0.46
C GLY A 56 5.32 -2.89 -1.38
N GLY A 57 5.09 -3.54 -2.50
CA GLY A 57 6.15 -3.85 -3.45
C GLY A 57 5.80 -5.05 -4.31
N LYS A 58 6.81 -5.67 -4.87
CA LYS A 58 6.66 -6.88 -5.70
C LYS A 58 6.81 -8.12 -4.83
N VAL A 59 5.86 -9.05 -4.92
CA VAL A 59 6.03 -10.38 -4.33
C VAL A 59 7.08 -11.12 -5.15
N ILE A 60 8.13 -11.58 -4.50
CA ILE A 60 9.24 -12.31 -5.16
C ILE A 60 9.27 -13.78 -4.78
N ASN A 61 8.59 -14.17 -3.69
CA ASN A 61 8.47 -15.56 -3.28
C ASN A 61 7.19 -15.78 -2.45
N VAL A 62 6.66 -17.00 -2.51
CA VAL A 62 5.49 -17.46 -1.75
C VAL A 62 5.83 -18.81 -1.13
N ILE A 63 5.86 -18.87 0.20
CA ILE A 63 6.23 -20.06 0.96
C ILE A 63 5.02 -20.51 1.77
N ASN A 64 4.38 -21.60 1.33
CA ASN A 64 3.24 -22.18 2.03
C ASN A 64 3.73 -23.05 3.20
N GLY A 65 3.32 -22.67 4.42
CA GLY A 65 3.46 -23.45 5.64
C GLY A 65 2.27 -24.38 5.86
N LYS A 66 2.17 -24.94 7.07
CA LYS A 66 1.04 -25.84 7.42
C LYS A 66 -0.28 -25.10 7.58
N THR A 67 -0.24 -23.88 8.10
CA THR A 67 -1.43 -23.10 8.49
C THR A 67 -1.40 -21.66 7.96
N ASP A 68 -0.26 -21.24 7.42
CA ASP A 68 0.03 -19.88 7.02
C ASP A 68 0.88 -19.85 5.75
N THR A 69 0.85 -18.72 5.06
CA THR A 69 1.72 -18.43 3.93
C THR A 69 2.63 -17.28 4.27
N LEU A 70 3.92 -17.43 3.98
CA LEU A 70 4.89 -16.35 4.03
C LEU A 70 5.10 -15.78 2.63
N LEU A 71 4.80 -14.50 2.47
CA LEU A 71 5.09 -13.71 1.29
C LEU A 71 6.43 -13.01 1.49
N GLU A 72 7.35 -13.20 0.55
CA GLU A 72 8.57 -12.42 0.48
C GLU A 72 8.34 -11.26 -0.49
N ILE A 73 8.48 -10.03 0.01
CA ILE A 73 8.14 -8.82 -0.74
C ILE A 73 9.38 -7.96 -0.90
N SER A 74 9.69 -7.65 -2.15
CA SER A 74 10.66 -6.63 -2.55
C SER A 74 10.01 -5.27 -2.40
N VAL A 75 10.39 -4.53 -1.36
CA VAL A 75 9.72 -3.29 -0.96
C VAL A 75 10.07 -2.14 -1.90
N LEU A 76 9.03 -1.41 -2.30
CA LEU A 76 9.09 -0.23 -3.15
C LEU A 76 8.37 0.93 -2.46
N PRO A 77 8.75 2.20 -2.74
CA PRO A 77 7.98 3.36 -2.32
C PRO A 77 6.52 3.27 -2.78
N LEU A 78 5.61 3.81 -1.97
CA LEU A 78 4.19 3.87 -2.29
C LEU A 78 3.80 5.28 -2.70
N ASP A 79 2.93 5.41 -3.70
CA ASP A 79 2.33 6.68 -4.08
C ASP A 79 1.22 7.13 -3.09
N SER A 80 0.57 8.26 -3.39
CA SER A 80 -0.54 8.80 -2.58
C SER A 80 -1.74 7.86 -2.47
N TYR A 81 -1.86 6.88 -3.37
CA TYR A 81 -2.92 5.87 -3.41
C TYR A 81 -2.49 4.53 -2.80
N ALA A 82 -1.33 4.49 -2.14
CA ALA A 82 -0.71 3.30 -1.58
C ALA A 82 -0.33 2.24 -2.63
N LYS A 83 -0.18 2.63 -3.89
CA LYS A 83 0.29 1.75 -4.95
C LYS A 83 1.83 1.75 -4.99
N PRO A 84 2.49 0.59 -5.10
CA PRO A 84 3.93 0.54 -5.30
C PRO A 84 4.37 1.22 -6.60
N ASP A 85 5.38 2.07 -6.50
CA ASP A 85 6.08 2.66 -7.64
C ASP A 85 7.11 1.67 -8.18
N ILE A 86 6.82 1.08 -9.36
CA ILE A 86 7.62 0.01 -9.97
C ILE A 86 8.92 0.49 -10.61
N GLU A 87 9.02 1.80 -10.90
CA GLU A 87 10.23 2.42 -11.46
C GLU A 87 11.18 2.92 -10.37
N ALA A 88 10.70 2.96 -9.12
CA ALA A 88 11.49 3.42 -8.00
C ALA A 88 12.52 2.37 -7.53
N ASN A 89 13.54 2.87 -6.83
CA ASN A 89 14.59 2.02 -6.30
C ASN A 89 14.07 1.09 -5.20
N TYR A 90 14.54 -0.16 -5.27
CA TYR A 90 14.39 -1.16 -4.21
C TYR A 90 14.85 -0.62 -2.85
N GLN A 91 14.00 -0.74 -1.83
CA GLN A 91 14.31 -0.25 -0.49
C GLN A 91 14.77 -1.34 0.47
N GLY A 92 14.44 -2.60 0.19
CA GLY A 92 14.72 -3.73 1.07
C GLY A 92 13.69 -4.84 0.91
N ARG A 93 13.80 -5.88 1.73
CA ARG A 93 12.92 -7.04 1.72
C ARG A 93 12.19 -7.16 3.04
N LEU A 94 10.94 -7.59 2.99
CA LEU A 94 10.17 -7.97 4.16
C LEU A 94 9.48 -9.31 3.96
N LEU A 95 9.13 -9.93 5.09
CA LEU A 95 8.29 -11.13 5.13
C LEU A 95 6.92 -10.73 5.68
N ALA A 96 5.88 -11.03 4.93
CA ALA A 96 4.49 -10.86 5.37
C ALA A 96 3.86 -12.23 5.58
N ARG A 97 3.36 -12.49 6.79
CA ARG A 97 2.65 -13.74 7.13
C ARG A 97 1.15 -13.54 6.96
N GLN A 98 0.51 -14.41 6.19
CA GLN A 98 -0.94 -14.47 6.03
C GLN A 98 -1.46 -15.82 6.51
N SER A 99 -2.58 -15.82 7.22
CA SER A 99 -3.25 -17.06 7.62
C SER A 99 -3.85 -17.76 6.40
N GLY A 100 -3.71 -19.09 6.34
CA GLY A 100 -4.19 -19.92 5.25
C GLY A 100 -3.21 -20.04 4.08
N PHE A 101 -3.67 -20.76 3.06
CA PHE A 101 -2.93 -21.02 1.83
C PHE A 101 -3.13 -19.89 0.82
N LEU A 102 -2.04 -19.49 0.15
CA LEU A 102 -2.09 -18.66 -1.04
C LEU A 102 -1.44 -19.41 -2.21
N ASP A 103 -2.12 -19.39 -3.36
CA ASP A 103 -1.59 -20.00 -4.58
C ASP A 103 -0.44 -19.12 -5.15
N PRO A 104 0.80 -19.63 -5.23
CA PRO A 104 1.93 -18.87 -5.78
C PRO A 104 1.72 -18.38 -7.22
N VAL A 105 0.86 -19.03 -8.01
CA VAL A 105 0.57 -18.63 -9.39
C VAL A 105 -0.06 -17.25 -9.46
N ASN A 106 -0.83 -16.84 -8.45
CA ASN A 106 -1.47 -15.53 -8.40
C ASN A 106 -0.50 -14.35 -8.14
N TYR A 107 0.78 -14.64 -7.87
CA TYR A 107 1.77 -13.65 -7.45
C TYR A 107 3.04 -13.65 -8.32
N ARG A 108 3.05 -14.42 -9.41
CA ARG A 108 4.21 -14.58 -10.31
C ARG A 108 4.20 -13.59 -11.47
#